data_AF-A0AAV5XES4-F1
#
_entry.id   AF-A0AAV5XES4-F1
#
_cell.length_a   1.000
_cell.length_b   1.000
_cell.length_c   1.000
_cell.angle_alpha   90.00
_cell.angle_beta   90.00
_cell.angle_gamma   90.00
#
_symmetry.space_group_name_H-M   'P 1'
#
loop_
_entity.id
_entity.type
_entity.pdbx_description
1 polymer ?
#
loop_
_entity_poly.entity_id
_entity_poly.type
_entity_poly.pdbx_seq_one_letter_code
_entity_poly.pdbx_strand_id
1 'polypeptide(L)' 'SDSIQDTVDYRALTRRVIEAGERSRFHLVESLATYLCRLLLDEFPSVEEIRIEIEKPHALSAARTVRAVASLVRS' A
#
# COMPACT_ATOMS: atom_id res chain seq x y z
N SER A 1 28.13 6.48 -10.37
CA SER A 1 26.86 6.59 -11.10
C SER A 1 25.74 6.57 -10.10
N ASP A 2 25.25 7.77 -9.78
CA ASP A 2 24.21 8.07 -8.81
C ASP A 2 22.85 8.06 -9.53
N SER A 3 22.47 6.90 -10.06
CA SER A 3 21.28 6.78 -10.92
C SER A 3 20.02 6.66 -10.08
N ILE A 4 19.51 7.82 -9.65
CA ILE A 4 18.17 8.00 -9.07
C ILE A 4 17.06 7.53 -10.05
N GLN A 5 17.40 7.33 -11.33
CA GLN A 5 16.48 6.79 -12.35
C GLN A 5 16.17 5.29 -12.19
N ASP A 6 16.95 4.55 -11.38
CA ASP A 6 16.68 3.15 -11.02
C ASP A 6 15.96 3.02 -9.67
N THR A 7 15.78 4.15 -8.98
CA THR A 7 15.09 4.20 -7.71
C THR A 7 13.61 4.42 -7.98
N VAL A 8 12.78 3.40 -7.72
CA VAL A 8 11.32 3.52 -7.61
C VAL A 8 11.01 4.85 -6.91
N ASP A 9 10.26 5.73 -7.58
CA ASP A 9 9.99 7.08 -7.08
C ASP A 9 9.11 6.99 -5.82
N TYR A 10 9.78 6.78 -4.68
CA TYR A 10 9.16 6.53 -3.39
C TYR A 10 8.25 7.69 -2.98
N ARG A 11 8.53 8.90 -3.48
CA ARG A 11 7.71 10.09 -3.27
C ARG A 11 6.41 9.97 -4.05
N ALA A 12 6.46 9.59 -5.32
CA ALA A 12 5.26 9.34 -6.12
C ALA A 12 4.43 8.20 -5.52
N LEU A 13 5.08 7.10 -5.13
CA LEU A 13 4.44 5.95 -4.50
C LEU A 13 3.74 6.34 -3.18
N THR A 14 4.45 7.05 -2.29
CA THR A 14 3.89 7.49 -1.01
C THR A 14 2.69 8.42 -1.21
N ARG A 15 2.79 9.38 -2.13
CA ARG A 15 1.68 10.29 -2.44
C ARG A 15 0.47 9.51 -2.96
N ARG A 16 0.70 8.53 -3.83
CA ARG A 16 -0.37 7.72 -4.41
C ARG A 16 -1.11 6.88 -3.35
N VAL A 17 -0.37 6.30 -2.41
CA VAL A 17 -0.94 5.54 -1.29
C VAL A 17 -1.84 6.42 -0.42
N ILE A 18 -1.38 7.64 -0.08
CA ILE A 18 -2.16 8.58 0.72
C ILE A 18 -3.45 8.98 -0.01
N GLU A 19 -3.35 9.41 -1.26
CA GLU A 19 -4.52 9.81 -2.07
C GLU A 19 -5.53 8.67 -2.23
N ALA A 20 -5.05 7.45 -2.45
CA ALA A 20 -5.89 6.26 -2.56
C ALA A 20 -6.54 5.90 -1.21
N GLY A 21 -5.81 6.02 -0.10
CA GLY A 21 -6.34 5.79 1.24
C GLY A 21 -7.42 6.80 1.66
N GLU A 22 -7.20 8.09 1.38
CA GLU A 22 -8.14 9.17 1.74
C GLU A 22 -9.45 9.14 0.94
N ARG A 23 -9.37 8.78 -0.35
CA ARG A 23 -10.56 8.71 -1.22
C ARG A 23 -11.47 7.54 -0.91
N SER A 24 -10.97 6.56 -0.18
CA SER A 24 -11.65 5.30 -0.08
C SER A 24 -12.40 5.13 1.22
N ARG A 25 -13.72 4.91 1.12
CA ARG A 25 -14.56 4.49 2.24
C ARG A 25 -14.51 2.98 2.35
N PHE A 26 -13.49 2.44 3.02
CA PHE A 26 -13.36 0.99 3.15
C PHE A 26 -14.14 0.43 4.35
N HIS A 27 -14.80 -0.70 4.12
CA HIS A 27 -15.44 -1.50 5.17
C HIS A 27 -14.44 -2.39 5.93
N LEU A 28 -13.31 -2.78 5.29
CA LEU A 28 -12.27 -3.65 5.85
C LEU A 28 -10.87 -3.18 5.42
N VAL A 29 -9.89 -3.32 6.32
CA VAL A 29 -8.49 -2.88 6.10
C VAL A 29 -7.73 -3.80 5.14
N GLU A 30 -8.10 -5.07 5.05
CA GLU A 30 -7.53 -6.05 4.13
C GLU A 30 -7.85 -5.71 2.66
N SER A 31 -9.07 -5.23 2.39
CA SER A 31 -9.48 -4.81 1.05
C SER A 31 -8.70 -3.58 0.59
N LEU A 32 -8.46 -2.61 1.49
CA LEU A 32 -7.60 -1.46 1.23
C LEU A 32 -6.18 -1.90 0.91
N ALA A 33 -5.57 -2.76 1.73
CA ALA A 33 -4.20 -3.23 1.51
C ALA A 33 -4.04 -3.94 0.15
N THR A 34 -4.97 -4.83 -0.19
CA THR A 34 -4.96 -5.54 -1.49
C THR A 34 -5.18 -4.60 -2.67
N TYR A 35 -6.11 -3.65 -2.53
CA TYR A 35 -6.37 -2.63 -3.55
C TYR A 35 -5.12 -1.78 -3.82
N LEU A 36 -4.47 -1.29 -2.77
CA LEU A 36 -3.25 -0.50 -2.88
C LEU A 36 -2.12 -1.31 -3.54
N CYS A 37 -1.93 -2.59 -3.17
CA CYS A 37 -0.90 -3.42 -3.80
C CYS A 37 -1.12 -3.56 -5.31
N ARG A 38 -2.37 -3.80 -5.74
CA ARG A 38 -2.70 -3.91 -7.17
C ARG A 38 -2.50 -2.61 -7.91
N LEU A 39 -2.96 -1.50 -7.31
CA LEU A 39 -2.84 -0.17 -7.87
C LEU A 39 -1.38 0.22 -8.08
N LEU A 40 -0.55 0.01 -7.05
CA LEU A 40 0.87 0.34 -7.12
C LEU A 40 1.64 -0.60 -8.04
N LEU A 41 1.28 -1.88 -8.12
CA LEU A 41 1.88 -2.73 -9.14
C LEU A 41 1.54 -2.13 -10.50
N ASP A 42 0.27 -1.96 -10.84
CA ASP A 42 -0.18 -1.47 -12.15
C ASP A 42 0.48 -0.14 -12.58
N GLU A 43 0.55 0.85 -11.67
CA GLU A 43 1.12 2.17 -11.96
C GLU A 43 2.65 2.20 -12.00
N PHE A 44 3.33 1.23 -11.37
CA PHE A 44 4.80 1.16 -11.29
C PHE A 44 5.30 -0.16 -11.90
N PRO A 45 5.45 -0.25 -13.23
CA PRO A 45 5.83 -1.49 -13.91
C PRO A 45 7.25 -1.98 -13.60
N SER A 46 8.13 -1.12 -13.06
CA SER A 46 9.45 -1.49 -12.57
C SER A 46 9.45 -2.18 -11.20
N VAL A 47 8.28 -2.30 -10.56
CA VAL A 47 8.12 -2.93 -9.26
C VAL A 47 7.65 -4.38 -9.44
N GLU A 48 8.50 -5.32 -9.03
CA GLU A 48 8.26 -6.77 -9.15
C GLU A 48 7.44 -7.35 -7.97
N GLU A 49 7.63 -6.80 -6.76
CA GLU A 49 6.93 -7.23 -5.55
C GLU A 49 6.51 -6.02 -4.72
N ILE A 50 5.29 -6.07 -4.18
CA ILE A 50 4.77 -5.08 -3.23
C ILE A 50 4.24 -5.77 -2.00
N ARG A 51 4.67 -5.29 -0.83
CA ARG A 51 4.13 -5.63 0.48
C ARG A 51 3.61 -4.37 1.16
N ILE A 52 2.34 -4.36 1.52
CA ILE A 52 1.69 -3.28 2.26
C ILE A 52 1.19 -3.81 3.59
N GLU A 53 1.52 -3.07 4.64
CA GLU A 53 1.03 -3.30 5.99
C GLU A 53 0.24 -2.06 6.43
N ILE A 54 -0.99 -2.29 6.88
CA ILE A 54 -1.88 -1.25 7.37
C ILE A 54 -2.19 -1.54 8.82
N GLU A 55 -1.83 -0.60 9.67
CA GLU A 55 -2.15 -0.64 11.08
C GLU A 55 -3.29 0.33 11.35
N LYS A 56 -4.37 -0.16 11.98
CA LYS A 56 -5.46 0.67 12.47
C LYS A 56 -5.47 0.61 13.99
N PRO A 57 -4.66 1.44 14.67
CA PRO A 57 -4.75 1.54 16.12
C PRO A 57 -6.15 2.05 16.47
N HIS A 58 -6.75 1.48 17.51
CA HIS A 58 -8.10 1.86 18.01
C HIS A 58 -9.30 1.49 17.11
N ALA A 59 -9.16 0.58 16.14
CA ALA A 59 -10.27 0.16 15.28
C ALA A 59 -11.42 -0.56 16.01
N LEU A 60 -11.10 -1.27 17.10
CA LEU A 60 -12.05 -1.97 17.93
C LEU A 60 -11.83 -1.57 19.38
N SER A 61 -12.91 -1.25 20.09
CA SER A 61 -12.91 -1.07 21.55
C SER A 61 -12.42 -2.31 22.31
N ALA A 62 -12.46 -3.49 21.69
CA ALA A 62 -12.03 -4.77 22.26
C ALA A 62 -10.59 -5.18 21.91
N ALA A 63 -9.91 -4.52 20.96
CA ALA A 63 -8.57 -4.89 20.52
C ALA A 63 -7.63 -3.69 20.53
N ARG A 64 -6.41 -3.85 21.07
CA ARG A 64 -5.44 -2.76 21.21
C ARG A 64 -5.01 -2.19 19.85
N THR A 65 -4.83 -3.05 18.86
CA THR A 65 -4.44 -2.72 17.49
C THR A 65 -4.91 -3.82 16.55
N VAL A 66 -5.40 -3.49 15.35
CA VAL A 66 -5.59 -4.45 14.25
C VAL A 66 -4.63 -4.14 13.11
N ARG A 67 -4.10 -5.19 12.48
CA ARG A 67 -3.13 -5.11 11.40
C ARG A 67 -3.61 -5.94 10.22
N ALA A 68 -3.51 -5.39 9.02
CA ALA A 68 -3.71 -6.10 7.77
C ALA A 68 -2.42 -6.06 6.95
N VAL A 69 -2.01 -7.20 6.42
CA VAL A 69 -0.84 -7.33 5.56
C VAL A 69 -1.30 -7.92 4.22
N ALA A 70 -0.91 -7.27 3.13
CA ALA A 70 -1.10 -7.79 1.78
C ALA A 70 0.23 -7.80 1.04
N SER A 71 0.49 -8.87 0.29
CA SER A 71 1.67 -8.98 -0.58
C SER A 71 1.25 -9.50 -1.95
N LEU A 72 1.75 -8.88 -3.01
CA LEU A 72 1.56 -9.29 -4.39
C LEU A 72 2.89 -9.26 -5.13
N VAL A 73 3.10 -10.27 -5.97
CA VAL A 73 4.27 -10.42 -6.84
C VAL A 73 3.78 -10.48 -8.27
N ARG A 74 4.47 -9.82 -9.20
CA ARG A 74 4.23 -9.98 -10.64
C ARG A 74 4.76 -11.35 -11.08
N SER A 75 3.93 -12.13 -11.78
CA SER A 75 4.28 -13.45 -12.33
C SER A 75 4.57 -13.39 -13.82
#